data_AF-A0A3A8P6P0-F1
#
_entry.id   AF-A0A3A8P6P0-F1
#
_cell.length_a   1.000
_cell.length_b   1.000
_cell.length_c   1.000
_cell.angle_alpha   90.00
_cell.angle_beta   90.00
_cell.angle_gamma   90.00
#
_symmetry.space_group_name_H-M   'P 1'
#
loop_
_entity.id
_entity.type
_entity.pdbx_description
1 polymer ?
#
loop_
_entity_poly.entity_id
_entity_poly.type
_entity_poly.pdbx_seq_one_letter_code
_entity_poly.pdbx_strand_id
1 'polypeptide(L)'
;PLRLTLSVGNLQGPPFQGAVTVAFSRAGVPGQVTRTLTRDAVGWSTEFVPDAPGAWDVDVRFLTTRPKAVHLRFTVSEPPVPPWIWRTLLAIAGGLLLARVLYAVTRRGVTPEHPIAPLPQAPPPEAAASEPAAPATPE
;
A
#
# COMPACT_ATOMS: atom_id res chain seq x y z
N PRO A 1 -8.79 -0.85 -15.75
CA PRO A 1 -9.71 -0.91 -16.90
C PRO A 1 -10.22 0.51 -17.21
N LEU A 2 -10.23 0.92 -18.48
CA LEU A 2 -10.75 2.21 -18.92
C LEU A 2 -12.05 2.00 -19.69
N ARG A 3 -13.11 2.71 -19.31
CA ARG A 3 -14.38 2.71 -20.04
C ARG A 3 -14.50 4.00 -20.84
N LEU A 4 -14.60 3.88 -22.16
CA LEU A 4 -14.86 5.01 -23.04
C LEU A 4 -16.36 5.03 -23.36
N THR A 5 -17.02 6.16 -23.15
CA THR A 5 -18.43 6.35 -23.50
C THR A 5 -18.55 7.54 -24.44
N LEU A 6 -19.12 7.31 -25.62
CA LEU A 6 -19.42 8.33 -26.61
C LEU A 6 -20.93 8.52 -26.67
N SER A 7 -21.40 9.73 -26.34
CA SER A 7 -22.77 10.14 -26.62
C SER A 7 -22.80 10.93 -27.92
N VAL A 8 -23.45 10.40 -28.94
CA VAL A 8 -23.68 11.12 -30.20
C VAL A 8 -25.06 11.77 -30.11
N GLY A 9 -25.08 13.02 -29.67
CA GLY A 9 -26.30 13.83 -29.68
C GLY A 9 -26.72 14.15 -31.12
N ASN A 10 -28.00 13.94 -31.43
CA ASN A 10 -28.59 14.42 -32.69
C ASN A 10 -29.66 15.47 -32.33
N LEU A 11 -29.47 16.71 -32.77
CA LEU A 11 -30.40 17.81 -32.46
C LEU A 11 -31.63 17.80 -33.38
N GLN A 12 -31.55 17.16 -34.55
CA GLN A 12 -32.66 17.02 -35.50
C GLN A 12 -32.53 15.68 -36.25
N GLY A 13 -33.34 14.68 -35.88
CA GLY A 13 -33.45 13.40 -36.59
C GLY A 13 -33.41 12.16 -35.68
N PRO A 14 -33.62 10.96 -36.24
CA PRO A 14 -33.56 9.71 -35.49
C PRO A 14 -32.18 9.52 -34.83
N PRO A 15 -32.12 8.77 -33.71
CA PRO A 15 -30.87 8.53 -33.01
C PRO A 15 -29.89 7.83 -33.95
N PHE A 16 -28.62 8.24 -33.88
CA PHE A 16 -27.56 7.65 -34.69
C PHE A 16 -27.47 6.13 -34.45
N GLN A 17 -27.33 5.34 -35.53
CA GLN A 17 -27.22 3.88 -35.47
C GLN A 17 -25.96 3.35 -36.19
N GLY A 18 -25.10 4.24 -36.67
CA GLY A 18 -23.91 3.85 -37.41
C GLY A 18 -22.83 3.22 -36.53
N ALA A 19 -21.91 2.52 -37.16
CA ALA A 19 -20.74 1.96 -36.49
C ALA A 19 -19.81 3.09 -36.02
N VAL A 20 -19.32 2.97 -34.79
CA VAL A 20 -18.26 3.82 -34.24
C VAL A 20 -17.04 2.94 -34.06
N THR A 21 -15.92 3.32 -34.65
CA THR A 21 -14.63 2.66 -34.46
C THR A 21 -13.74 3.52 -33.61
N VAL A 22 -12.95 2.88 -32.77
CA VAL A 22 -11.93 3.51 -31.95
C VAL A 22 -10.62 2.82 -32.23
N ALA A 23 -9.58 3.62 -32.38
CA ALA A 23 -8.22 3.18 -32.51
C ALA A 23 -7.43 3.68 -31.31
N PHE A 24 -6.74 2.77 -30.63
CA PHE A 24 -5.80 3.07 -29.57
C PHE A 24 -4.39 2.87 -30.12
N SER A 25 -3.54 3.89 -30.03
CA SER A 25 -2.13 3.80 -30.37
C SER A 25 -1.29 4.32 -29.21
N ARG A 26 -0.12 3.73 -29.01
CA ARG A 26 0.82 4.18 -27.98
C ARG A 26 1.83 5.11 -28.61
N ALA A 27 2.07 6.26 -27.98
CA ALA A 27 3.01 7.24 -28.50
C ALA A 27 4.42 6.63 -28.63
N GLY A 28 5.00 6.71 -29.83
CA GLY A 28 6.33 6.19 -30.12
C GLY A 28 6.42 4.67 -30.33
N VAL A 29 5.30 3.94 -30.34
CA VAL A 29 5.30 2.49 -30.61
C VAL A 29 4.48 2.19 -31.86
N PRO A 30 5.05 1.46 -32.84
CA PRO A 30 4.31 1.01 -34.00
C PRO A 30 3.31 -0.09 -33.58
N GLY A 31 2.03 0.25 -33.57
CA GLY A 31 0.95 -0.66 -33.22
C GLY A 31 -0.33 0.10 -32.92
N GLN A 32 -1.44 -0.32 -33.55
CA GLN A 32 -2.75 0.27 -33.34
C GLN A 32 -3.75 -0.83 -33.02
N VAL A 33 -4.44 -0.69 -31.89
CA VAL A 33 -5.54 -1.58 -31.50
C VAL A 33 -6.85 -0.92 -31.90
N THR A 34 -7.51 -1.47 -32.92
CA THR A 34 -8.81 -0.97 -33.36
C THR A 34 -9.94 -1.80 -32.73
N ARG A 35 -10.92 -1.14 -32.12
CA ARG A 35 -12.11 -1.73 -31.52
C ARG A 35 -13.36 -1.01 -32.02
N THR A 36 -14.40 -1.78 -32.33
CA THR A 36 -15.72 -1.24 -32.63
C THR A 36 -16.47 -1.04 -31.31
N LEU A 37 -17.08 0.12 -31.10
CA LEU A 37 -17.86 0.38 -29.89
C LEU A 37 -19.21 -0.34 -29.97
N THR A 38 -19.67 -0.84 -28.82
CA THR A 38 -20.99 -1.43 -28.64
C THR A 38 -22.00 -0.37 -28.22
N ARG A 39 -23.23 -0.45 -28.70
CA ARG A 39 -24.29 0.49 -28.33
C ARG A 39 -24.93 0.07 -27.00
N ASP A 40 -24.88 0.96 -26.01
CA ASP A 40 -25.50 0.86 -24.70
C ASP A 40 -26.72 1.81 -24.58
N ALA A 41 -27.43 1.75 -23.46
CA ALA A 41 -28.61 2.58 -23.17
C ALA A 41 -28.36 4.11 -23.20
N VAL A 42 -27.09 4.54 -23.03
CA VAL A 42 -26.70 5.97 -22.93
C VAL A 42 -25.91 6.45 -24.17
N GLY A 43 -25.47 5.54 -25.05
CA GLY A 43 -24.60 5.88 -26.18
C GLY A 43 -23.79 4.68 -26.67
N TRP A 44 -22.59 4.93 -27.17
CA TRP A 44 -21.64 3.89 -27.57
C TRP A 44 -20.59 3.74 -26.48
N SER A 45 -20.27 2.51 -26.10
CA SER A 45 -19.28 2.23 -25.08
C SER A 45 -18.27 1.18 -25.56
N THR A 46 -17.08 1.23 -24.99
CA THR A 46 -16.10 0.15 -25.11
C THR A 46 -15.23 0.13 -23.86
N GLU A 47 -14.77 -1.06 -23.51
CA GLU A 47 -13.80 -1.25 -22.44
C GLU A 47 -12.44 -1.57 -23.05
N PHE A 48 -11.42 -0.84 -22.59
CA PHE A 48 -10.04 -1.04 -23.01
C PHE A 48 -9.16 -1.17 -21.77
N VAL A 49 -8.30 -2.19 -21.76
CA VAL A 49 -7.28 -2.38 -20.74
C VAL A 49 -5.93 -2.14 -21.42
N PRO A 50 -5.24 -1.02 -21.11
CA PRO A 50 -3.90 -0.79 -21.59
C PRO A 50 -2.97 -1.91 -21.11
N ASP A 51 -2.18 -2.45 -22.02
CA ASP A 51 -1.18 -3.49 -21.76
C ASP A 51 0.07 -2.92 -21.09
N ALA A 52 0.32 -1.61 -21.25
CA ALA A 52 1.50 -0.95 -20.71
C ALA A 52 1.23 0.50 -20.27
N PRO A 53 1.98 1.00 -19.25
CA PRO A 53 1.98 2.41 -18.89
C PRO A 53 2.60 3.26 -20.02
N GLY A 54 2.24 4.54 -20.07
CA GLY A 54 2.71 5.48 -21.08
C GLY A 54 1.63 6.41 -21.63
N ALA A 55 2.01 7.24 -22.61
CA ALA A 55 1.08 8.09 -23.33
C ALA A 55 0.37 7.31 -24.44
N TRP A 56 -0.95 7.40 -24.47
CA TRP A 56 -1.84 6.75 -25.40
C TRP A 56 -2.64 7.79 -26.18
N ASP A 57 -2.67 7.64 -27.50
CA ASP A 57 -3.49 8.41 -28.41
C ASP A 57 -4.73 7.58 -28.80
N VAL A 58 -5.88 8.24 -28.88
CA VAL A 58 -7.17 7.63 -29.18
C VAL A 58 -7.83 8.36 -30.32
N ASP A 59 -8.10 7.62 -31.40
CA ASP A 59 -8.83 8.12 -32.55
C ASP A 59 -10.20 7.46 -32.63
N VAL A 60 -11.24 8.22 -32.30
CA VAL A 60 -12.63 7.80 -32.45
C VAL A 60 -13.09 8.25 -33.83
N ARG A 61 -13.51 7.32 -34.70
CA ARG A 61 -14.01 7.62 -36.05
C ARG A 61 -15.43 7.10 -36.19
N PHE A 62 -16.31 7.95 -36.70
CA PHE A 62 -17.70 7.57 -36.97
C PHE A 62 -18.26 8.35 -38.14
N LEU A 63 -19.13 7.69 -38.89
CA LEU A 63 -19.76 8.25 -40.08
C LEU A 63 -21.21 8.58 -39.77
N THR A 64 -21.52 9.87 -39.66
CA THR A 64 -22.91 10.35 -39.63
C THR A 64 -23.34 10.72 -41.05
N THR A 65 -23.88 11.92 -41.26
CA THR A 65 -24.02 12.52 -42.61
C THR A 65 -22.68 12.96 -43.19
N ARG A 66 -21.68 13.18 -42.33
CA ARG A 66 -20.29 13.48 -42.69
C ARG A 66 -19.34 12.63 -41.84
N PRO A 67 -18.15 12.27 -42.37
CA PRO A 67 -17.13 11.61 -41.57
C PRO A 67 -16.66 12.55 -40.45
N LYS A 68 -16.68 12.06 -39.22
CA LYS A 68 -16.17 12.77 -38.05
C LYS A 68 -15.10 11.93 -37.36
N ALA A 69 -14.11 12.63 -36.84
CA ALA A 69 -13.05 12.05 -36.02
C ALA A 69 -12.90 12.87 -34.74
N VAL A 70 -12.67 12.19 -33.62
CA VAL A 70 -12.34 12.81 -32.33
C VAL A 70 -11.00 12.22 -31.91
N HIS A 71 -10.04 13.11 -31.66
CA HIS A 71 -8.69 12.77 -31.23
C HIS A 71 -8.57 13.09 -29.75
N LEU A 72 -8.19 12.11 -28.95
CA LEU A 72 -8.00 12.24 -27.51
C LEU A 72 -6.65 11.67 -27.13
N ARG A 73 -6.04 12.20 -26.06
CA ARG A 73 -4.78 11.68 -25.52
C ARG A 73 -4.92 11.48 -24.02
N PHE A 74 -4.44 10.36 -23.52
CA PHE A 74 -4.39 10.07 -22.08
C PHE A 74 -3.07 9.42 -21.69
N THR A 75 -2.68 9.55 -20.43
CA THR A 75 -1.46 8.95 -19.89
C THR A 75 -1.82 7.91 -18.85
N VAL A 76 -1.29 6.70 -18.99
CA VAL A 76 -1.43 5.61 -18.03
C VAL A 76 -0.19 5.59 -17.15
N SER A 77 -0.37 5.89 -15.87
CA SER A 77 0.71 5.79 -14.87
C SER A 77 0.85 4.35 -14.39
N GLU A 78 2.08 3.91 -14.17
CA GLU A 78 2.33 2.64 -13.49
C GLU A 78 1.90 2.77 -12.01
N PRO A 79 1.27 1.74 -11.41
CA PRO A 79 0.96 1.77 -9.99
C PRO A 79 2.27 1.97 -9.20
N PRO A 80 2.35 2.99 -8.32
CA PRO A 80 3.61 3.45 -7.74
C PRO A 80 4.30 2.42 -6.85
N VAL A 81 3.57 1.40 -6.37
CA VAL A 81 4.12 0.33 -5.54
C VAL A 81 3.52 -0.99 -5.97
N PRO A 82 4.33 -1.90 -6.56
CA PRO A 82 3.91 -3.27 -6.80
C PRO A 82 3.37 -3.95 -5.53
N PRO A 83 2.25 -4.70 -5.60
CA PRO A 83 1.60 -5.27 -4.43
C PRO A 83 2.48 -6.29 -3.66
N TRP A 84 3.49 -6.87 -4.32
CA TRP A 84 4.44 -7.78 -3.68
C TRP A 84 5.31 -7.06 -2.64
N ILE A 85 5.63 -5.77 -2.83
CA ILE A 85 6.45 -4.99 -1.90
C ILE A 85 5.74 -4.86 -0.56
N TRP A 86 4.45 -4.52 -0.57
CA TRP A 86 3.65 -4.44 0.65
C TRP A 86 3.54 -5.78 1.37
N ARG A 87 3.35 -6.87 0.61
CA ARG A 87 3.33 -8.24 1.16
C ARG A 87 4.66 -8.59 1.82
N THR A 88 5.79 -8.25 1.19
CA THR A 88 7.12 -8.47 1.75
C THR A 88 7.34 -7.64 3.01
N LEU A 89 6.95 -6.37 3.02
CA LEU A 89 7.05 -5.50 4.20
C LEU A 89 6.23 -6.05 5.37
N LEU A 90 4.99 -6.50 5.12
CA LEU A 90 4.15 -7.14 6.13
C LEU A 90 4.77 -8.45 6.63
N ALA A 91 5.34 -9.27 5.75
CA ALA A 91 6.01 -10.51 6.14
C ALA A 91 7.25 -10.25 7.00
N ILE A 92 8.06 -9.24 6.66
CA ILE A 92 9.23 -8.84 7.46
C ILE A 92 8.77 -8.31 8.82
N ALA A 93 7.80 -7.40 8.85
CA ALA A 93 7.29 -6.84 10.10
C ALA A 93 6.67 -7.92 11.00
N GLY A 94 5.86 -8.81 10.43
CA GLY A 94 5.27 -9.95 11.13
C GLY A 94 6.33 -10.94 11.63
N GLY A 95 7.35 -11.23 10.80
CA GLY A 95 8.47 -12.10 11.17
C GLY A 95 9.32 -11.51 12.31
N LEU A 96 9.61 -10.22 12.27
CA LEU A 96 10.32 -9.51 13.34
C LEU A 96 9.52 -9.48 14.64
N LEU A 97 8.22 -9.22 14.55
CA LEU A 97 7.32 -9.25 15.71
C LEU A 97 7.27 -10.65 16.31
N LEU A 98 7.09 -11.68 15.47
CA LEU A 98 7.05 -13.07 15.90
C LEU A 98 8.37 -13.50 16.54
N ALA A 99 9.51 -13.16 15.92
CA ALA A 99 10.83 -13.40 16.49
C ALA A 99 11.03 -12.69 17.83
N ARG A 100 10.56 -11.44 17.97
CA ARG A 100 10.59 -10.69 19.24
C ARG A 100 9.73 -11.34 20.31
N VAL A 101 8.54 -11.83 19.96
CA VAL A 101 7.64 -12.54 20.88
C VAL A 101 8.27 -13.86 21.33
N LEU A 102 8.77 -14.68 20.40
CA LEU A 102 9.45 -15.93 20.72
C LEU A 102 10.67 -15.69 21.60
N TYR A 103 11.47 -14.67 21.30
CA TYR A 103 12.63 -14.27 22.08
C TYR A 103 12.25 -13.80 23.50
N ALA A 104 11.17 -13.02 23.63
CA ALA A 104 10.67 -12.57 24.93
C ALA A 104 10.13 -13.73 25.78
N VAL A 105 9.45 -14.70 25.16
CA VAL A 105 8.92 -15.89 25.84
C VAL A 105 10.06 -16.82 26.26
N THR A 106 11.03 -17.09 25.38
CA THR A 106 12.19 -17.93 25.71
C THR A 106 13.09 -17.32 26.77
N ARG A 107 13.29 -15.99 26.78
CA ARG A 107 14.03 -15.33 27.87
C ARG A 107 13.27 -15.22 29.18
N ARG A 108 11.93 -15.13 29.17
CA ARG A 108 11.13 -15.17 30.41
C ARG A 108 11.09 -16.54 31.07
N GLY A 109 11.37 -17.62 30.33
CA GLY A 109 11.55 -18.96 30.87
C GLY A 109 12.92 -19.21 31.51
N VAL A 110 13.92 -18.36 31.22
CA VAL A 110 15.22 -18.36 31.91
C VAL A 110 15.15 -17.30 32.99
N THR A 111 14.57 -17.65 34.13
CA THR A 111 14.81 -16.94 35.39
C THR A 111 16.33 -16.78 35.51
N PRO A 112 16.88 -15.55 35.52
CA PRO A 112 18.22 -15.37 36.03
C PRO A 112 18.15 -15.86 37.46
N GLU A 113 18.84 -16.95 37.76
CA GLU A 113 19.14 -17.32 39.13
C GLU A 113 19.65 -16.05 39.80
N HIS A 114 18.90 -15.53 40.77
CA HIS A 114 19.31 -14.39 41.56
C HIS A 114 20.70 -14.73 42.12
N PRO A 115 21.76 -13.95 41.84
CA PRO A 115 22.93 -14.03 42.69
C PRO A 115 22.45 -13.60 44.06
N ILE A 116 22.41 -14.54 45.00
CA ILE A 116 22.19 -14.29 46.41
C ILE A 116 23.14 -13.15 46.77
N ALA A 117 22.59 -11.98 47.12
CA ALA A 117 23.39 -10.90 47.67
C ALA A 117 24.12 -11.46 48.89
N PRO A 118 25.46 -11.37 48.99
CA PRO A 118 26.16 -11.87 50.15
C PRO A 118 25.68 -11.08 51.37
N LEU A 119 25.30 -11.82 52.41
CA LEU A 119 24.89 -11.30 53.71
C LEU A 119 25.88 -10.22 54.20
N PRO A 120 25.43 -9.11 54.82
CA PRO A 120 26.33 -8.10 55.36
C PRO A 120 27.30 -8.76 56.36
N GLN A 121 28.60 -8.73 56.04
CA GLN A 121 29.63 -9.15 56.98
C GLN A 121 29.58 -8.27 58.22
N ALA A 122 29.52 -8.90 59.40
CA ALA A 122 29.64 -8.22 60.68
C ALA A 122 30.99 -7.49 60.77
N PRO A 123 31.05 -6.25 61.29
CA PRO A 123 32.30 -5.52 61.43
C PRO A 123 33.20 -6.19 62.50
N PRO A 124 34.54 -6.12 62.34
CA PRO A 124 35.49 -6.74 63.25
C PRO A 124 35.51 -6.05 64.63
N PRO A 125 35.89 -6.78 65.71
CA PRO A 125 35.85 -6.25 67.06
C PRO A 125 37.04 -5.32 67.30
N GLU A 126 36.79 -4.02 67.35
CA GLU A 126 37.71 -3.03 67.91
C GLU A 126 37.27 -2.76 69.36
N ALA A 127 37.86 -3.50 70.30
CA ALA A 127 37.65 -3.32 71.73
C ALA A 127 38.98 -2.88 72.36
N ALA A 128 39.16 -1.57 72.48
CA ALA A 128 40.13 -0.97 73.38
C ALA A 128 39.39 -0.02 74.34
N ALA A 129 39.66 -0.22 75.63
CA ALA A 129 39.44 0.67 76.78
C ALA A 129 38.02 0.80 77.37
N SER A 130 37.77 -0.03 78.40
CA SER A 130 37.45 0.31 79.81
C SER A 130 37.16 1.81 80.10
N GLU A 131 36.22 2.29 80.92
CA GLU A 131 35.37 1.82 82.03
C GLU A 131 34.50 3.07 82.47
N PRO A 132 33.77 3.13 83.61
CA PRO A 132 32.37 2.74 83.82
C PRO A 132 31.38 3.86 84.24
N ALA A 133 30.10 3.45 84.30
CA ALA A 133 29.06 3.82 85.29
C ALA A 133 28.46 5.24 85.32
N ALA A 134 27.14 5.33 85.09
CA ALA A 134 26.15 5.36 86.18
C ALA A 134 24.70 5.35 85.62
N PRO A 135 23.74 4.68 86.27
CA PRO A 135 22.33 4.68 85.88
C PRO A 135 21.62 5.92 86.44
N ALA A 136 20.76 6.55 85.63
CA ALA A 136 19.86 7.59 86.10
C ALA A 136 18.43 7.03 86.19
N THR A 137 17.71 7.47 87.25
CA THR A 137 16.28 7.34 87.59
C THR A 137 16.03 6.30 88.70
N PRO A 138 15.40 6.67 89.85
CA PRO A 138 14.04 7.25 89.85
C PRO A 138 13.70 8.39 90.85
N GLU A 139 12.53 8.99 90.58
CA GLU A 139 11.71 9.96 91.35
C GLU A 139 12.20 11.40 91.56
#